data_AF-A0A8T1KH56-F1
#
_entry.id   AF-A0A8T1KH56-F1
#
_cell.length_a   1.000
_cell.length_b   1.000
_cell.length_c   1.000
_cell.angle_alpha   90.00
_cell.angle_beta   90.00
_cell.angle_gamma   90.00
#
_symmetry.space_group_name_H-M   'P 1'
#
loop_
_entity.id
_entity.type
_entity.pdbx_description
1 polymer ?
#
loop_
_entity_poly.entity_id
_entity_poly.type
_entity_poly.pdbx_seq_one_letter_code
_entity_poly.pdbx_strand_id
1 'polypeptide(L)'
;MSLKNLAQVNTKRARESAARSFLKFIEDEGVTWEYLEVCMQRENAALLLAAVVDKFGMYLAFKEGRKGQLLARYSVMQYYRQAKNWLLE
;
A
#
# COMPACT_ATOMS: atom_id res chain seq x y z
N MET A 1 -1.97 -7.06 -29.01
CA MET A 1 -1.59 -6.79 -27.60
C MET A 1 -2.55 -7.53 -26.69
N SER A 2 -2.10 -8.52 -25.92
CA SER A 2 -2.97 -9.29 -25.02
C SER A 2 -3.18 -8.53 -23.70
N LEU A 3 -4.37 -8.63 -23.09
CA LEU A 3 -4.61 -8.13 -21.72
C LEU A 3 -3.64 -8.76 -20.70
N LYS A 4 -3.10 -9.95 -21.00
CA LYS A 4 -2.04 -10.58 -20.21
C LYS A 4 -0.73 -9.78 -20.19
N ASN A 5 -0.48 -8.92 -21.19
CA ASN A 5 0.67 -8.02 -21.18
C ASN A 5 0.44 -6.77 -20.31
N LEU A 6 -0.81 -6.50 -19.90
CA LEU A 6 -1.13 -5.48 -18.88
C LEU A 6 -0.97 -6.02 -17.46
N ALA A 7 -0.99 -7.35 -17.29
CA ALA A 7 -0.57 -7.97 -16.04
C ALA A 7 0.89 -7.57 -15.83
N GLN A 8 1.14 -6.75 -14.81
CA GLN A 8 2.45 -6.17 -14.62
C GLN A 8 3.49 -7.26 -14.41
N VAL A 9 4.69 -7.00 -14.93
CA VAL A 9 5.93 -7.60 -14.41
C VAL A 9 6.08 -7.10 -12.99
N ASN A 10 5.38 -7.78 -12.08
CA ASN A 10 5.36 -7.44 -10.70
C ASN A 10 6.61 -8.04 -10.08
N THR A 11 7.74 -7.34 -10.23
CA THR A 11 8.99 -7.85 -9.66
C THR A 11 8.77 -8.07 -8.17
N LYS A 12 9.14 -9.24 -7.65
CA LYS A 12 9.07 -9.59 -6.21
C LYS A 12 9.56 -8.42 -5.33
N ARG A 13 10.62 -7.76 -5.78
CA ARG A 13 11.21 -6.57 -5.15
C ARG A 13 10.26 -5.36 -5.06
N ALA A 14 9.49 -5.06 -6.10
CA ALA A 14 8.55 -3.94 -6.09
C ALA A 14 7.43 -4.19 -5.08
N ARG A 15 6.92 -5.42 -5.02
CA ARG A 15 5.93 -5.83 -4.04
C ARG A 15 6.44 -5.74 -2.61
N GLU A 16 7.59 -6.34 -2.32
CA GLU A 16 8.23 -6.25 -1.00
C GLU A 16 8.49 -4.80 -0.57
N SER A 17 8.89 -3.93 -1.50
CA SER A 17 9.12 -2.53 -1.21
C SER A 17 7.82 -1.79 -0.89
N ALA A 18 6.73 -2.12 -1.57
CA ALA A 18 5.42 -1.57 -1.26
C ALA A 18 4.86 -2.07 0.08
N ALA A 19 5.00 -3.36 0.39
CA ALA A 19 4.65 -3.93 1.68
C ALA A 19 5.40 -3.23 2.82
N ARG A 20 6.72 -3.05 2.69
CA ARG A 20 7.52 -2.27 3.65
C ARG A 20 7.02 -0.84 3.81
N SER A 21 6.68 -0.17 2.72
CA SER A 21 6.16 1.20 2.80
C SER A 21 4.77 1.25 3.45
N PHE A 22 3.96 0.21 3.28
CA PHE A 22 2.65 0.10 3.92
C PHE A 22 2.78 -0.13 5.43
N LEU A 23 3.63 -1.09 5.85
CA LEU A 23 3.92 -1.31 7.27
C LEU A 23 4.47 -0.06 7.94
N LYS A 24 5.35 0.68 7.25
CA LYS A 24 5.86 1.94 7.77
C LYS A 24 4.76 3.00 7.95
N PHE A 25 3.80 3.06 7.03
CA PHE A 25 2.64 3.93 7.17
C PHE A 25 1.80 3.57 8.42
N ILE A 26 1.59 2.28 8.67
CA ILE A 26 0.84 1.81 9.85
C ILE A 26 1.57 2.22 11.15
N GLU A 27 2.90 2.07 11.19
CA GLU A 27 3.71 2.55 12.32
C GLU A 27 3.63 4.06 12.50
N ASP A 28 3.68 4.84 11.41
CA ASP A 28 3.63 6.31 11.44
C ASP A 28 2.24 6.81 11.93
N GLU A 29 1.17 6.04 11.72
CA GLU A 29 -0.16 6.28 12.29
C GLU A 29 -0.29 5.82 13.76
N GLY A 30 0.77 5.26 14.35
CA GLY A 30 0.78 4.76 15.72
C GLY A 30 0.00 3.46 15.92
N VAL A 31 -0.18 2.67 14.86
CA VAL A 31 -0.92 1.42 14.85
C VAL A 31 0.06 0.25 14.66
N THR A 32 -0.27 -0.94 15.17
CA THR A 32 0.49 -2.16 14.89
C THR A 32 -0.21 -2.99 13.81
N TRP A 33 0.58 -3.75 13.04
CA TRP A 33 0.03 -4.63 12.02
C TRP A 33 -0.87 -5.71 12.62
N GLU A 34 -0.48 -6.27 13.77
CA GLU A 34 -1.25 -7.31 14.47
C GLU A 34 -2.62 -6.80 14.92
N TYR A 35 -2.69 -5.56 15.42
CA TYR A 35 -3.97 -4.93 15.77
C TYR A 35 -4.85 -4.79 14.53
N LEU A 36 -4.26 -4.37 13.41
CA LEU A 36 -4.97 -4.18 12.17
C LEU A 36 -5.48 -5.51 11.59
N GLU A 37 -4.67 -6.57 11.64
CA GLU A 37 -5.08 -7.93 11.23
C GLU A 37 -6.29 -8.42 12.03
N VAL A 38 -6.28 -8.26 13.35
CA VAL A 38 -7.43 -8.62 14.20
C VAL A 38 -8.66 -7.80 13.82
N CYS A 39 -8.51 -6.52 13.49
CA CYS A 39 -9.62 -5.69 13.03
C CYS A 39 -10.18 -6.15 11.67
N MET A 40 -9.32 -6.64 10.78
CA MET A 40 -9.67 -7.18 9.47
C MET A 40 -10.34 -8.56 9.53
N GLN A 41 -10.48 -9.18 10.71
CA GLN A 41 -11.20 -10.44 10.88
C GLN A 41 -12.64 -10.27 11.42
N ARG A 42 -13.06 -9.03 11.72
CA ARG A 42 -14.39 -8.72 12.26
C ARG A 42 -15.42 -8.45 11.16
N GLU A 43 -16.69 -8.38 11.51
CA GLU A 43 -17.82 -8.18 10.58
C GLU A 43 -17.69 -6.95 9.65
N ASN A 44 -16.84 -5.96 10.01
CA ASN A 44 -16.59 -4.74 9.23
C ASN A 44 -15.23 -4.72 8.49
N ALA A 45 -14.59 -5.87 8.30
CA ALA A 45 -13.27 -6.01 7.69
C ALA A 45 -13.10 -5.27 6.35
N ALA A 46 -14.07 -5.39 5.46
CA ALA A 46 -13.99 -4.80 4.11
C ALA A 46 -13.99 -3.27 4.15
N LEU A 47 -14.84 -2.67 5.00
CA LEU A 47 -14.90 -1.22 5.20
C LEU A 47 -13.60 -0.69 5.82
N LEU A 48 -13.07 -1.41 6.82
CA LEU A 48 -11.82 -1.04 7.47
C LEU A 48 -10.64 -1.11 6.50
N LEU A 49 -10.54 -2.20 5.72
CA LEU A 49 -9.49 -2.36 4.71
C LEU A 49 -9.56 -1.26 3.65
N ALA A 50 -10.76 -0.91 3.16
CA ALA A 50 -10.94 0.18 2.22
C ALA A 50 -10.44 1.52 2.80
N ALA A 51 -10.85 1.86 4.02
CA ALA A 51 -10.44 3.10 4.68
C ALA A 51 -8.91 3.18 4.90
N VAL A 52 -8.28 2.06 5.30
CA VAL A 52 -6.83 1.98 5.51
C VAL A 52 -6.08 2.15 4.19
N VAL A 53 -6.54 1.50 3.13
CA VAL A 53 -5.94 1.60 1.80
C VAL A 53 -6.09 3.03 1.24
N ASP A 54 -7.23 3.68 1.44
CA ASP A 54 -7.44 5.07 1.02
C ASP A 54 -6.51 6.03 1.77
N LYS A 55 -6.38 5.87 3.10
CA LYS A 55 -5.39 6.61 3.89
C LYS A 55 -3.96 6.36 3.43
N PHE A 56 -3.61 5.11 3.08
CA PHE A 56 -2.30 4.80 2.54
C PHE A 56 -2.04 5.53 1.21
N GLY A 57 -3.04 5.64 0.34
CA GLY A 57 -2.97 6.44 -0.89
C GLY A 57 -2.65 7.90 -0.61
N MET A 58 -3.31 8.48 0.40
CA MET A 58 -3.05 9.85 0.86
C MET A 58 -1.63 9.98 1.43
N TYR A 59 -1.21 9.06 2.31
CA TYR A 59 0.14 9.03 2.87
C TYR A 59 1.21 9.04 1.76
N LEU A 60 1.05 8.23 0.71
CA LEU A 60 1.99 8.21 -0.41
C LEU A 60 2.02 9.52 -1.21
N ALA A 61 0.89 10.21 -1.34
CA ALA A 61 0.82 11.48 -2.07
C ALA A 61 1.62 12.60 -1.40
N PHE A 62 1.73 12.54 -0.07
CA PHE A 62 2.47 13.53 0.74
C PHE A 62 3.80 12.99 1.28
N LYS A 63 4.15 11.75 0.96
CA LYS A 63 5.41 11.14 1.40
C LYS A 63 6.60 11.83 0.73
N GLU A 64 7.44 12.43 1.55
CA GLU A 64 8.70 13.01 1.12
C GLU A 64 9.81 11.96 1.05
N GLY A 65 10.61 12.02 -0.01
CA GLY A 65 11.84 11.26 -0.14
C GLY A 65 13.01 11.92 0.60
N ARG A 66 14.21 11.35 0.44
CA ARG A 66 15.46 11.79 1.12
C ARG A 66 15.84 13.26 0.90
N LYS A 67 15.25 13.94 -0.09
CA LYS A 67 15.52 15.35 -0.42
C LYS A 67 14.34 16.28 -0.12
N GLY A 68 13.35 15.83 0.67
CA GLY A 68 12.10 16.55 0.89
C GLY A 68 11.17 16.57 -0.34
N GLN A 69 11.56 15.91 -1.42
CA GLN A 69 10.76 15.87 -2.65
C GLN A 69 9.63 14.84 -2.51
N LEU A 70 8.41 15.23 -2.91
CA LEU A 70 7.28 14.33 -3.00
C LEU A 70 7.54 13.19 -3.98
N LEU A 71 6.88 12.05 -3.75
CA LEU A 71 6.88 10.96 -4.71
C LEU A 71 6.25 11.39 -6.04
N ALA A 72 6.88 10.98 -7.14
CA ALA A 72 6.27 11.17 -8.46
C ALA A 72 4.96 10.39 -8.56
N ARG A 73 3.96 10.94 -9.27
CA ARG A 73 2.61 10.34 -9.39
C ARG A 73 2.63 8.87 -9.83
N TYR A 74 3.50 8.51 -10.78
CA TYR A 74 3.63 7.13 -11.24
C TYR A 74 4.19 6.20 -10.14
N SER A 75 5.07 6.70 -9.28
CA SER A 75 5.59 5.95 -8.14
C SER A 75 4.50 5.75 -7.09
N VAL A 76 3.72 6.78 -6.76
CA VAL A 76 2.55 6.67 -5.87
C VAL A 76 1.61 5.58 -6.37
N MET A 77 1.22 5.62 -7.64
CA MET A 77 0.35 4.61 -8.26
C MET A 77 0.95 3.20 -8.21
N GLN A 78 2.26 3.07 -8.40
CA GLN A 78 2.95 1.79 -8.30
C GLN A 78 2.92 1.24 -6.87
N TYR A 79 3.32 2.04 -5.89
CA TYR A 79 3.32 1.64 -4.47
C TYR A 79 1.92 1.26 -4.00
N TYR A 80 0.92 2.10 -4.29
CA TYR A 80 -0.49 1.85 -3.93
C TYR A 80 -0.99 0.52 -4.50
N ARG A 81 -0.81 0.31 -5.81
CA ARG A 81 -1.22 -0.93 -6.48
C ARG A 81 -0.50 -2.16 -5.93
N GLN A 82 0.81 -2.07 -5.66
CA GLN A 82 1.55 -3.21 -5.12
C GLN A 82 1.21 -3.53 -3.68
N ALA A 83 0.94 -2.54 -2.84
CA ALA A 83 0.45 -2.77 -1.49
C ALA A 83 -0.93 -3.46 -1.53
N LYS A 84 -1.84 -2.99 -2.39
CA LYS A 84 -3.15 -3.64 -2.57
C LYS A 84 -3.04 -5.09 -3.03
N ASN A 85 -2.21 -5.36 -4.04
CA ASN A 85 -1.99 -6.72 -4.50
C ASN A 85 -1.39 -7.60 -3.39
N TRP A 86 -0.50 -7.04 -2.57
CA TRP A 86 0.08 -7.77 -1.44
C TRP A 86 -0.93 -8.07 -0.32
N LEU A 87 -1.88 -7.16 -0.04
CA LEU A 87 -2.93 -7.34 0.97
C LEU A 87 -4.02 -8.35 0.56
N LEU A 88 -4.18 -8.59 -0.74
CA LEU A 88 -5.21 -9.47 -1.30
C LEU A 88 -4.70 -10.89 -1.59
N GLU A 89 -3.41 -11.14 -1.38
CA GLU A 89 -2.78 -12.46 -1.48
C GLU A 89 -2.67 -13.12 -0.11
#